data_AF-A0A2D4GFJ9-F1
#
_entry.id   AF-A0A2D4GFJ9-F1
#
_cell.length_a   1.000
_cell.length_b   1.000
_cell.length_c   1.000
_cell.angle_alpha   90.00
_cell.angle_beta   90.00
_cell.angle_gamma   90.00
#
_symmetry.space_group_name_H-M   'P 1'
#
loop_
_entity.id
_entity.type
_entity.pdbx_description
1 polymer ?
#
loop_
_entity_poly.entity_id
_entity_poly.type
_entity_poly.pdbx_seq_one_letter_code
_entity_poly.pdbx_strand_id
1 'polypeptide(L)'
;GFYLAFQDSGACMSLVAVQVFFYKCPAVVKGFASFPETFAGGERTSLVEAPGTCVADAEEASSTGSSGVKLHCNGEGEWMVAIGRCACRAGYEPMDSERICKACPRGTFKASVGDA
;
A
#
# COMPACT_ATOMS: atom_id res chain seq x y z
N GLY A 1 -12.88 21.07 9.40
CA GLY A 1 -13.16 20.56 10.77
C GLY A 1 -14.64 20.26 10.89
N PHE A 2 -15.04 19.50 11.90
CA PHE A 2 -16.46 19.17 12.17
C PHE A 2 -16.74 19.28 13.67
N TYR A 3 -18.03 19.36 14.02
CA TYR A 3 -18.51 19.42 15.40
C TYR A 3 -19.43 18.24 15.67
N LEU A 4 -19.39 17.71 16.89
CA LEU A 4 -20.35 16.74 17.40
C LEU A 4 -21.16 17.40 18.51
N ALA A 5 -22.46 17.13 18.54
CA ALA A 5 -23.37 17.64 19.55
C ALA A 5 -24.29 16.52 20.04
N PHE A 6 -24.63 16.56 21.33
CA PHE A 6 -25.55 15.63 21.98
C PHE A 6 -26.67 16.46 22.63
N GLN A 7 -27.92 16.16 22.31
CA GLN A 7 -29.09 16.85 22.86
C GLN A 7 -29.95 15.85 23.62
N ASP A 8 -30.24 16.16 24.88
CA ASP A 8 -31.22 15.46 25.71
C ASP A 8 -32.39 16.40 26.05
N SER A 9 -33.60 15.85 26.16
CA SER A 9 -34.83 16.60 26.44
C SER A 9 -35.61 16.04 27.63
N GLY A 10 -34.94 15.36 28.57
CA GLY A 10 -35.55 14.90 29.82
C GLY A 10 -35.23 13.45 30.24
N ALA A 11 -34.14 12.85 29.75
CA ALA A 11 -33.70 11.53 30.20
C ALA A 11 -32.71 11.62 31.38
N CYS A 12 -32.54 10.51 32.11
CA CYS A 12 -31.42 10.34 33.03
C CYS A 12 -30.24 9.72 32.26
N MET A 13 -29.44 10.57 31.61
CA MET A 13 -28.38 10.16 30.68
C MET A 13 -26.98 10.19 31.33
N SER A 14 -26.14 9.21 30.97
CA SER A 14 -24.70 9.21 31.29
C SER A 14 -23.89 8.83 30.04
N LEU A 15 -23.09 9.77 29.53
CA LEU A 15 -22.21 9.58 28.38
C LEU A 15 -20.81 9.15 28.86
N VAL A 16 -20.47 7.86 28.68
CA VAL A 16 -19.22 7.29 29.23
C VAL A 16 -18.00 7.53 28.31
N ALA A 17 -18.17 7.39 26.99
CA ALA A 17 -17.09 7.63 26.03
C ALA A 17 -17.65 7.97 24.64
N VAL A 18 -16.93 8.82 23.91
CA VAL A 18 -17.14 9.10 22.49
C VAL A 18 -15.82 8.84 21.77
N GLN A 19 -15.82 7.94 20.81
CA GLN A 19 -14.64 7.66 19.99
C GLN A 19 -14.92 8.09 18.56
N VAL A 20 -14.05 8.95 18.03
CA VAL A 20 -14.08 9.38 16.63
C VAL A 20 -12.78 8.94 15.99
N PHE A 21 -12.89 8.25 14.87
CA PHE A 21 -11.75 7.69 14.16
C PHE A 21 -12.02 7.67 12.66
N PHE A 22 -10.98 7.41 11.88
CA PHE A 22 -11.04 7.14 10.45
C PHE A 22 -10.11 5.96 10.14
N TYR A 23 -10.37 5.27 9.03
CA TYR A 23 -9.50 4.20 8.57
C TYR A 23 -8.45 4.72 7.60
N LYS A 24 -7.28 4.06 7.63
CA LYS A 24 -6.18 4.29 6.71
C LYS A 24 -5.45 2.99 6.46
N CYS A 25 -4.92 2.83 5.27
CA CYS A 25 -3.97 1.79 4.97
C CYS A 25 -2.55 2.30 5.27
N PRO A 26 -1.75 1.61 6.11
CA PRO A 26 -0.41 2.05 6.49
C PRO A 26 0.54 1.96 5.30
N ALA A 27 1.66 2.70 5.35
CA ALA A 27 2.71 2.56 4.34
C ALA A 27 3.27 1.11 4.32
N VAL A 28 3.43 0.54 3.12
CA VAL A 28 3.89 -0.85 2.94
C VAL A 28 4.82 -0.98 1.74
N VAL A 29 5.65 -2.02 1.74
CA VAL A 29 6.38 -2.49 0.56
C VAL A 29 5.84 -3.85 0.15
N LYS A 30 5.41 -4.00 -1.09
CA LYS A 30 4.85 -5.25 -1.64
C LYS A 30 5.20 -5.38 -3.12
N GLY A 31 5.68 -6.55 -3.55
CA GLY A 31 6.07 -6.77 -4.95
C GLY A 31 7.12 -5.77 -5.45
N PHE A 32 8.15 -5.51 -4.64
CA PHE A 32 9.22 -4.53 -4.89
C PHE A 32 8.75 -3.09 -5.14
N ALA A 33 7.55 -2.73 -4.70
CA ALA A 33 7.04 -1.37 -4.76
C ALA A 33 6.70 -0.85 -3.36
N SER A 34 7.09 0.39 -3.07
CA SER A 34 6.69 1.13 -1.87
C SER A 34 5.39 1.88 -2.14
N PHE A 35 4.43 1.74 -1.23
CA PHE A 35 3.15 2.42 -1.25
C PHE A 35 3.02 3.31 -0.01
N PRO A 36 2.64 4.59 -0.18
CA PRO A 36 2.49 5.51 0.95
C PRO A 36 1.26 5.18 1.78
N GLU A 37 1.21 5.72 2.99
CA GLU A 37 0.00 5.73 3.79
C GLU A 37 -1.15 6.40 3.01
N THR A 38 -2.31 5.76 2.98
CA THR A 38 -3.47 6.20 2.18
C THR A 38 -4.74 6.15 3.03
N PHE A 39 -5.52 7.23 3.05
CA PHE A 39 -6.80 7.25 3.75
C PHE A 39 -7.81 6.33 3.04
N ALA A 40 -8.57 5.58 3.84
CA ALA A 40 -9.71 4.84 3.33
C ALA A 40 -10.77 5.80 2.78
N GLY A 41 -11.54 5.37 1.79
CA GLY A 41 -12.67 6.16 1.31
C GLY A 41 -13.78 6.22 2.35
N GLY A 42 -14.70 7.18 2.19
CA GLY A 42 -15.79 7.40 3.14
C GLY A 42 -16.79 6.24 3.24
N GLU A 43 -16.89 5.42 2.18
CA GLU A 43 -17.80 4.28 2.13
C GLU A 43 -17.11 2.94 2.31
N ARG A 44 -17.80 1.98 2.94
CA ARG A 44 -17.23 0.66 3.25
C ARG A 44 -16.78 -0.10 2.00
N THR A 45 -17.49 0.05 0.88
CA THR A 45 -17.17 -0.58 -0.41
C THR A 45 -16.21 0.25 -1.27
N SER A 46 -15.70 1.36 -0.77
CA SER A 46 -14.74 2.19 -1.49
C SER A 46 -13.42 1.46 -1.71
N LEU A 47 -12.78 1.76 -2.84
CA LEU A 47 -11.44 1.29 -3.22
C LEU A 47 -10.66 2.51 -3.70
N VAL A 48 -9.78 3.02 -2.84
CA VAL A 48 -8.94 4.18 -3.14
C VAL A 48 -7.65 3.68 -3.79
N GLU A 49 -7.40 4.10 -5.02
CA GLU A 49 -6.15 3.81 -5.74
C GLU A 49 -4.96 4.53 -5.07
N ALA A 50 -3.92 3.79 -4.73
CA ALA A 50 -2.66 4.27 -4.19
C ALA A 50 -1.51 3.95 -5.16
N PRO A 51 -0.91 4.95 -5.82
CA PRO A 51 0.24 4.73 -6.68
C PRO A 51 1.45 4.30 -5.85
N GLY A 52 2.17 3.30 -6.35
CA GLY A 52 3.43 2.85 -5.78
C GLY A 52 4.64 3.36 -6.56
N THR A 53 5.81 3.17 -5.99
CA THR A 53 7.10 3.44 -6.64
C THR A 53 8.00 2.25 -6.43
N CYS A 54 8.70 1.79 -7.47
CA CYS A 54 9.66 0.71 -7.33
C CYS A 54 10.73 1.06 -6.29
N VAL A 55 11.09 0.08 -5.46
CA VAL A 55 12.18 0.23 -4.49
C VAL A 55 13.51 0.43 -5.22
N ALA A 56 14.55 0.82 -4.48
CA ALA A 56 15.88 0.92 -5.03
C ALA A 56 16.30 -0.37 -5.75
N ASP A 57 16.91 -0.21 -6.92
CA ASP A 57 17.38 -1.30 -7.78
C ASP A 57 16.29 -2.23 -8.34
N ALA A 58 15.02 -1.80 -8.30
CA ALA A 58 13.92 -2.41 -9.03
C ALA A 58 13.40 -1.49 -10.14
N GLU A 59 12.79 -2.08 -11.15
CA GLU A 59 12.07 -1.37 -12.20
C GLU A 59 10.74 -2.08 -12.49
N GLU A 60 9.83 -1.39 -13.16
CA GLU A 60 8.51 -1.96 -13.49
C GLU A 60 8.71 -3.20 -14.37
N ALA A 61 8.24 -4.35 -13.88
CA ALA A 61 8.23 -5.55 -14.69
C ALA A 61 7.23 -5.29 -15.83
N SER A 62 7.67 -5.47 -17.08
CA SER A 62 6.89 -5.15 -18.27
C SER A 62 5.60 -5.99 -18.37
N SER A 63 4.56 -5.59 -17.64
CA SER A 63 3.21 -6.11 -17.81
C SER A 63 2.56 -5.27 -18.90
N THR A 64 2.37 -5.88 -20.07
CA THR A 64 1.65 -5.34 -21.23
C THR A 64 0.44 -4.50 -20.81
N GLY A 65 0.56 -3.17 -20.85
CA GLY A 65 -0.56 -2.22 -20.73
C GLY A 65 -0.82 -1.58 -19.36
N SER A 66 -0.06 -1.86 -18.30
CA SER A 66 -0.21 -1.14 -17.01
C SER A 66 0.73 0.06 -16.94
N SER A 67 0.18 1.27 -16.82
CA SER A 67 0.96 2.46 -16.46
C SER A 67 1.13 2.48 -14.94
N GLY A 68 2.31 2.04 -14.47
CA GLY A 68 2.66 2.06 -13.06
C GLY A 68 2.21 0.85 -12.24
N VAL A 69 2.76 0.78 -11.03
CA VAL A 69 2.37 -0.15 -9.96
C VAL A 69 1.40 0.55 -9.00
N LYS A 70 0.30 -0.12 -8.65
CA LYS A 70 -0.78 0.45 -7.83
C LYS A 70 -1.31 -0.57 -6.83
N LEU A 71 -1.75 -0.09 -5.67
CA LEU A 71 -2.53 -0.84 -4.68
C LEU A 71 -3.86 -0.13 -4.45
N HIS A 72 -4.83 -0.85 -3.88
CA HIS A 72 -6.11 -0.26 -3.52
C HIS A 72 -6.36 -0.38 -2.02
N CYS A 73 -6.69 0.72 -1.36
CA CYS A 73 -7.08 0.78 0.04
C CYS A 73 -8.61 0.71 0.15
N ASN A 74 -9.15 -0.24 0.92
CA ASN A 74 -10.60 -0.34 1.11
C ASN A 74 -11.13 0.57 2.24
N GLY A 75 -12.45 0.64 2.38
CA GLY A 75 -13.12 1.42 3.44
C GLY A 75 -12.81 0.99 4.88
N GLU A 76 -12.21 -0.17 5.09
CA GLU A 76 -11.84 -0.73 6.40
C GLU A 76 -10.34 -0.54 6.72
N GLY A 77 -9.59 0.13 5.83
CA GLY A 77 -8.15 0.38 6.02
C GLY A 77 -7.26 -0.81 5.66
N GLU A 78 -7.77 -1.74 4.85
CA GLU A 78 -7.01 -2.90 4.37
C GLU A 78 -6.53 -2.74 2.93
N TRP A 79 -5.30 -3.19 2.67
CA TRP A 79 -4.72 -3.23 1.33
C TRP A 79 -5.28 -4.41 0.53
N MET A 80 -5.89 -4.08 -0.61
CA MET A 80 -6.54 -5.02 -1.51
C MET A 80 -5.72 -5.22 -2.81
N VAL A 81 -6.40 -5.21 -3.96
CA VAL A 81 -5.88 -5.60 -5.28
C VAL A 81 -4.64 -4.78 -5.66
N ALA A 82 -3.56 -5.48 -6.01
CA ALA A 82 -2.38 -4.90 -6.64
C ALA A 82 -2.50 -4.97 -8.16
N ILE A 83 -2.10 -3.89 -8.84
CA ILE A 83 -2.01 -3.80 -10.30
C ILE A 83 -0.56 -3.51 -10.66
N GLY A 84 -0.01 -4.31 -11.58
CA GLY A 84 1.42 -4.26 -11.91
C GLY A 84 2.29 -4.76 -10.77
N ARG A 85 3.61 -4.78 -11.02
CA ARG A 85 4.63 -5.08 -10.01
C ARG A 85 5.98 -4.51 -10.45
N CYS A 86 6.90 -4.36 -9.51
CA CYS A 86 8.29 -4.12 -9.82
C CYS A 86 9.07 -5.44 -9.75
N ALA A 87 10.25 -5.47 -10.38
CA ALA A 87 11.19 -6.58 -10.26
C ALA A 87 12.61 -6.02 -10.20
N CYS A 88 13.52 -6.73 -9.52
CA CYS A 88 14.90 -6.31 -9.42
C CYS A 88 15.55 -6.21 -10.80
N ARG A 89 16.30 -5.13 -11.04
CA ARG A 89 16.97 -4.91 -12.31
C ARG A 89 18.14 -5.87 -12.52
N ALA A 90 18.73 -5.86 -13.71
CA ALA A 90 19.92 -6.68 -14.00
C ALA A 90 21.04 -6.44 -12.97
N GLY A 91 21.68 -7.51 -12.52
CA GLY A 91 22.70 -7.48 -11.47
C GLY A 91 22.18 -7.39 -10.02
N TYR A 92 20.86 -7.41 -9.79
CA TYR A 92 20.26 -7.40 -8.46
C TYR A 92 19.26 -8.54 -8.25
N GLU A 93 19.36 -9.24 -7.13
CA GLU A 93 18.50 -10.35 -6.75
C GLU A 93 17.54 -9.97 -5.60
N PRO A 94 16.36 -10.62 -5.54
CA PRO A 94 15.36 -10.34 -4.52
C PRO A 94 15.80 -10.82 -3.13
N MET A 95 15.53 -10.00 -2.11
CA MET A 95 15.79 -10.30 -0.71
C MET A 95 14.64 -9.82 0.19
N ASP A 96 14.62 -10.28 1.44
CA ASP A 96 13.65 -9.87 2.47
C ASP A 96 12.18 -9.95 2.02
N SER A 97 11.79 -11.11 1.46
CA SER A 97 10.41 -11.38 1.03
C SER A 97 9.85 -10.32 0.08
N GLU A 98 10.60 -10.03 -0.99
CA GLU A 98 10.23 -9.11 -2.06
C GLU A 98 10.17 -7.63 -1.66
N ARG A 99 10.99 -7.24 -0.68
CA ARG A 99 11.06 -5.86 -0.20
C ARG A 99 12.30 -5.12 -0.64
N ILE A 100 13.39 -5.84 -0.91
CA ILE A 100 14.70 -5.27 -1.21
C ILE A 100 15.30 -5.98 -2.41
N CYS A 101 15.96 -5.22 -3.27
CA CYS A 101 16.85 -5.74 -4.29
C CYS A 101 18.29 -5.54 -3.83
N LYS A 102 19.10 -6.60 -3.84
CA LYS A 102 20.53 -6.52 -3.50
C LYS A 102 21.39 -6.97 -4.66
N ALA A 103 22.57 -6.37 -4.78
CA ALA A 103 23.52 -6.76 -5.83
C ALA A 103 23.84 -8.26 -5.74
N CYS A 104 23.90 -8.92 -6.90
CA CYS A 104 24.24 -10.33 -7.00
C CYS A 104 25.56 -10.63 -6.28
N PRO A 105 25.62 -11.71 -5.47
CA PRO A 105 26.85 -12.18 -4.85
C PRO A 105 27.98 -12.40 -5.87
N ARG A 106 29.22 -12.36 -5.37
CA ARG A 106 30.37 -12.67 -6.21
C ARG A 106 30.24 -14.08 -6.78
N GLY A 107 30.33 -14.20 -8.11
CA GLY A 107 30.21 -15.47 -8.82
C GLY A 107 28.81 -15.76 -9.36
N THR A 108 27.82 -14.91 -9.10
CA THR A 108 26.48 -15.00 -9.69
C THR A 108 26.21 -13.80 -10.61
N PHE A 109 25.24 -13.93 -11.51
CA PHE A 109 24.80 -12.86 -12.39
C PHE A 109 23.31 -12.95 -12.66
N LYS A 110 22.69 -11.80 -12.95
CA LYS A 110 21.31 -11.68 -13.40
C LYS A 110 21.28 -10.79 -14.64
N ALA A 111 20.97 -11.39 -15.79
CA ALA A 111 21.13 -10.74 -17.10
C ALA A 111 20.04 -9.72 -17.42
N SER A 112 18.83 -9.92 -16.89
CA SER A 112 17.66 -9.11 -17.22
C SER A 112 16.77 -8.90 -16.00
N VAL A 113 15.75 -8.06 -16.17
CA VAL A 113 14.74 -7.80 -15.15
C VAL A 113 13.77 -8.97 -15.06
N GLY A 114 13.28 -9.25 -13.85
CA GLY A 114 12.46 -10.42 -13.56
C GLY A 114 12.75 -11.01 -12.20
N ASP A 115 12.15 -12.16 -11.91
CA ASP A 115 12.23 -12.81 -10.59
C ASP A 115 13.44 -13.73 -10.43
N ALA A 116 14.21 -13.96 -11.52
CA ALA A 116 15.42 -14.79 -11.57
C ALA A 116 16.49 -14.15 -12.47
#